data_AF-A0A7C4FNC3-F1
#
_entry.id   AF-A0A7C4FNC3-F1
#
_cell.length_a   1.000
_cell.length_b   1.000
_cell.length_c   1.000
_cell.angle_alpha   90.00
_cell.angle_beta   90.00
_cell.angle_gamma   90.00
#
_symmetry.space_group_name_H-M   'P 1'
#
loop_
_entity.id
_entity.type
_entity.pdbx_description
1 polymer ?
#
loop_
_entity_poly.entity_id
_entity_poly.type
_entity_poly.pdbx_seq_one_letter_code
_entity_poly.pdbx_strand_id
1 'polypeptide(L)'
;MFRNIKIIIAFFITLFIICYANEVHANWTVVRKPAWEANFQNVFFLNDKLGWAVGDNGIIVHTDNGGNEWKKQDLNTDTYLRTVHFADEKNGWIVGDDGFIAQTSNGGMTWVHQQSNIMN
;
A
#
# COMPACT_ATOMS: atom_id res chain seq x y z
N MET A 1 -29.54 -40.71 -36.80
CA MET A 1 -28.16 -40.86 -36.27
C MET A 1 -27.41 -39.53 -36.16
N PHE A 2 -27.35 -38.71 -37.22
CA PHE A 2 -26.59 -37.43 -37.25
C PHE A 2 -27.08 -36.31 -36.32
N ARG A 3 -28.37 -36.28 -35.97
CA ARG A 3 -28.94 -35.25 -35.06
C ARG A 3 -28.34 -35.33 -33.65
N ASN A 4 -28.07 -36.54 -33.16
CA ASN A 4 -27.53 -36.76 -31.81
C ASN A 4 -26.04 -36.39 -31.73
N ILE A 5 -25.28 -36.59 -32.82
CA ILE A 5 -23.86 -36.22 -32.90
C ILE A 5 -23.68 -34.70 -32.87
N LYS A 6 -24.54 -33.94 -33.57
CA LYS A 6 -24.51 -32.46 -33.53
C LYS A 6 -24.79 -31.90 -32.13
N ILE A 7 -25.69 -32.52 -31.38
CA ILE A 7 -26.04 -32.11 -30.01
C ILE A 7 -24.87 -32.38 -29.06
N ILE A 8 -24.22 -33.54 -29.20
CA ILE A 8 -23.05 -33.90 -28.38
C ILE A 8 -21.87 -32.95 -28.65
N ILE A 9 -21.59 -32.65 -29.92
CA ILE A 9 -20.52 -31.71 -30.29
C ILE A 9 -20.82 -30.29 -29.77
N ALA A 10 -22.06 -29.82 -29.92
CA ALA A 10 -22.47 -28.52 -29.40
C ALA A 10 -22.33 -28.44 -27.87
N PHE A 11 -22.67 -29.52 -27.15
CA PHE A 11 -22.52 -29.60 -25.70
C PHE A 11 -21.04 -29.46 -25.27
N PHE A 12 -20.13 -30.20 -25.92
CA PHE A 12 -18.70 -30.11 -25.59
C PHE A 12 -18.08 -28.75 -25.96
N ILE A 13 -18.53 -28.11 -27.05
CA ILE A 13 -18.11 -26.74 -27.41
C ILE A 13 -18.58 -25.73 -26.35
N THR A 14 -19.83 -25.83 -25.90
CA THR A 14 -20.33 -24.94 -24.83
C THR A 14 -19.63 -25.17 -23.50
N LEU A 15 -19.31 -26.42 -23.15
CA LEU A 15 -18.60 -26.76 -21.93
C LEU A 15 -17.16 -26.22 -21.95
N PHE A 16 -16.49 -26.27 -23.11
CA PHE A 16 -15.15 -25.71 -23.31
C PHE A 16 -15.15 -24.17 -23.19
N ILE A 17 -16.17 -23.49 -23.74
CA ILE A 17 -16.33 -22.03 -23.62
C ILE A 17 -16.57 -21.60 -22.17
N ILE A 18 -17.39 -22.36 -21.41
CA ILE A 18 -17.65 -22.08 -19.99
C ILE A 18 -16.38 -22.30 -19.15
N CYS A 19 -15.57 -23.32 -19.44
CA CYS A 19 -14.29 -23.54 -18.77
C CYS A 19 -13.27 -22.42 -19.04
N TYR A 20 -13.23 -21.87 -20.25
CA TYR A 20 -12.31 -20.77 -20.61
C TYR A 20 -12.72 -19.42 -20.02
N ALA A 21 -14.01 -19.21 -19.75
CA ALA A 21 -14.55 -17.93 -19.26
C ALA A 21 -14.35 -17.70 -17.74
N ASN A 22 -13.85 -18.69 -17.00
CA ASN A 22 -13.73 -18.63 -15.53
C ASN A 22 -12.37 -18.15 -15.03
N GLU A 23 -11.63 -17.40 -15.84
CA GLU A 23 -10.48 -16.68 -15.31
C GLU A 23 -10.95 -15.40 -14.60
N VAL A 24 -11.29 -15.53 -13.31
CA VAL A 24 -11.50 -14.36 -12.45
C VAL A 24 -10.13 -13.72 -12.20
N HIS A 25 -9.70 -12.87 -13.12
CA HIS A 25 -8.54 -12.03 -12.88
C HIS A 25 -8.93 -10.92 -11.92
N ALA A 26 -8.19 -10.81 -10.81
CA ALA A 26 -8.28 -9.64 -9.96
C ALA A 26 -7.90 -8.41 -10.78
N ASN A 27 -8.86 -7.51 -10.99
CA ASN A 27 -8.62 -6.26 -11.70
C ASN A 27 -8.22 -5.17 -10.72
N TRP A 28 -7.09 -4.53 -10.98
CA TRP A 28 -6.69 -3.33 -10.25
C TRP A 28 -7.53 -2.16 -10.72
N THR A 29 -8.27 -1.55 -9.79
CA THR A 29 -8.96 -0.28 -10.02
C THR A 29 -8.31 0.81 -9.19
N VAL A 30 -8.18 1.99 -9.78
CA VAL A 30 -7.76 3.16 -9.01
C VAL A 30 -8.93 3.56 -8.11
N VAL A 31 -8.83 3.22 -6.83
CA VAL A 31 -9.86 3.57 -5.83
C VAL A 31 -9.92 5.08 -5.62
N ARG A 32 -8.75 5.75 -5.63
CA ARG A 32 -8.65 7.20 -5.48
C ARG A 32 -7.32 7.72 -6.01
N LYS A 33 -7.33 8.93 -6.57
CA LYS A 33 -6.13 9.75 -6.77
C LYS A 33 -6.16 10.90 -5.75
N PRO A 34 -5.41 10.83 -4.64
CA PRO A 34 -5.32 11.97 -3.72
C PRO A 34 -4.74 13.19 -4.45
N ALA A 35 -5.02 14.39 -3.97
CA ALA A 35 -4.54 15.64 -4.57
C ALA A 35 -3.00 15.83 -4.46
N TRP A 36 -2.32 14.92 -3.75
CA TRP A 36 -0.89 14.96 -3.55
C TRP A 36 -0.24 14.12 -4.65
N GLU A 37 0.46 14.77 -5.56
CA GLU A 37 1.37 14.10 -6.49
C GLU A 37 2.68 13.85 -5.75
N ALA A 38 2.89 12.60 -5.32
CA ALA A 38 4.13 12.19 -4.69
C ALA A 38 4.47 10.75 -5.11
N ASN A 39 5.76 10.46 -5.19
CA ASN A 39 6.23 9.09 -5.33
C ASN A 39 6.35 8.49 -3.94
N PHE A 40 5.51 7.50 -3.65
CA PHE A 40 5.64 6.69 -2.44
C PHE A 40 6.75 5.65 -2.64
N GLN A 41 7.64 5.56 -1.67
CA GLN A 41 8.78 4.65 -1.67
C GLN A 41 8.48 3.38 -0.86
N ASN A 42 7.61 3.48 0.14
CA ASN A 42 7.25 2.34 0.97
C ASN A 42 5.84 2.46 1.57
N VAL A 43 5.25 1.32 1.87
CA VAL A 43 3.99 1.19 2.63
C VAL A 43 4.14 0.06 3.65
N PHE A 44 3.70 0.32 4.87
CA PHE A 44 3.69 -0.62 5.99
C PHE A 44 2.28 -0.70 6.57
N PHE A 45 1.82 -1.92 6.84
CA PHE A 45 0.58 -2.16 7.57
C PHE A 45 0.90 -2.92 8.86
N LEU A 46 0.45 -2.39 10.00
CA LEU A 46 0.57 -3.06 11.30
C LEU A 46 -0.49 -4.17 11.43
N ASN A 47 -1.66 -3.96 10.83
CA ASN A 47 -2.76 -4.92 10.73
C ASN A 47 -3.60 -4.62 9.48
N ASP A 48 -4.77 -5.25 9.35
CA ASP A 48 -5.68 -5.08 8.21
C ASP A 48 -6.28 -3.66 8.07
N LYS A 49 -6.13 -2.80 9.09
CA LYS A 49 -6.71 -1.45 9.14
C LYS A 49 -5.68 -0.34 9.21
N LEU A 50 -4.66 -0.49 10.06
CA LEU A 50 -3.68 0.53 10.37
C LEU A 50 -2.48 0.42 9.44
N GLY A 51 -2.23 1.48 8.65
CA GLY A 51 -1.13 1.52 7.71
C GLY A 51 -0.53 2.91 7.50
N TRP A 52 0.74 2.95 7.10
CA TRP A 52 1.50 4.15 6.82
C TRP A 52 2.21 4.00 5.48
N ALA A 53 2.24 5.06 4.68
CA ALA A 53 3.06 5.13 3.48
C ALA A 53 3.93 6.38 3.50
N VAL A 54 5.15 6.26 3.02
CA VAL A 54 6.15 7.33 3.01
C VAL A 54 6.79 7.47 1.64
N GLY A 55 7.36 8.64 1.36
CA GLY A 55 8.09 8.83 0.12
C GLY A 55 8.79 10.17 -0.02
N ASP A 56 8.82 10.65 -1.26
CA ASP A 56 9.56 11.85 -1.65
C ASP A 56 9.04 13.12 -0.95
N ASN A 57 9.93 14.10 -0.77
CA ASN A 57 9.62 15.41 -0.17
C ASN A 57 8.92 15.29 1.19
N GLY A 58 9.38 14.35 2.03
CA GLY A 58 8.87 14.16 3.38
C GLY A 58 7.41 13.68 3.46
N ILE A 59 6.81 13.18 2.38
CA ILE A 59 5.40 12.77 2.44
C ILE A 59 5.21 11.58 3.38
N ILE A 60 4.27 11.73 4.32
CA ILE A 60 3.79 10.66 5.20
C ILE A 60 2.28 10.66 5.12
N VAL A 61 1.68 9.51 4.87
CA VAL A 61 0.23 9.32 4.94
C VAL A 61 -0.08 8.10 5.80
N HIS A 62 -1.20 8.18 6.53
CA HIS A 62 -1.68 7.15 7.42
C HIS A 62 -3.14 6.80 7.10
N THR A 63 -3.50 5.54 7.26
CA THR A 63 -4.86 5.02 7.16
C THR A 63 -5.22 4.26 8.43
N ASP A 64 -6.46 4.43 8.89
CA ASP A 64 -7.06 3.72 10.02
C ASP A 64 -8.19 2.76 9.58
N ASN A 65 -8.39 2.60 8.26
CA ASN A 65 -9.52 1.90 7.68
C ASN A 65 -9.14 1.01 6.48
N GLY A 66 -7.91 0.47 6.48
CA GLY A 66 -7.45 -0.52 5.51
C GLY A 66 -7.10 0.07 4.15
N GLY A 67 -6.73 1.36 4.12
CA GLY A 67 -6.35 2.06 2.90
C GLY A 67 -7.51 2.65 2.10
N ASN A 68 -8.73 2.61 2.63
CA ASN A 68 -9.89 3.26 2.01
C ASN A 68 -9.74 4.79 2.04
N GLU A 69 -9.23 5.33 3.15
CA GLU A 69 -8.86 6.73 3.29
C GLU A 69 -7.45 6.89 3.84
N TRP A 70 -6.74 7.90 3.34
CA TRP A 70 -5.39 8.25 3.76
C TRP A 70 -5.35 9.72 4.16
N LYS A 71 -4.77 9.99 5.33
CA LYS A 71 -4.59 11.33 5.93
C LYS A 71 -3.10 11.63 6.03
N LYS A 72 -2.70 12.87 5.70
CA LYS A 72 -1.31 13.30 5.85
C LYS A 72 -0.90 13.39 7.31
N GLN A 73 0.36 13.09 7.57
CA GLN A 73 1.05 13.36 8.82
C GLN A 73 2.28 14.21 8.50
N ASP A 74 2.55 15.23 9.31
CA ASP A 74 3.64 16.18 9.04
C ASP A 74 4.85 15.87 9.92
N LEU A 75 6.02 15.90 9.28
CA LEU A 75 7.34 15.82 9.92
C LEU A 75 8.19 17.07 9.62
N ASN A 76 7.68 18.01 8.82
CA ASN A 76 8.35 19.26 8.46
C ASN A 76 9.77 19.03 7.90
N THR A 77 9.88 18.12 6.94
CA THR A 77 11.13 17.79 6.24
C THR A 77 10.88 17.66 4.75
N ASP A 78 11.89 17.99 3.94
CA ASP A 78 11.89 17.75 2.49
C ASP A 78 12.73 16.51 2.12
N THR A 79 13.23 15.76 3.10
CA THR A 79 14.05 14.56 2.87
C THR A 79 13.25 13.46 2.15
N TYR A 80 13.91 12.67 1.30
CA TYR A 80 13.35 11.46 0.73
C TYR A 80 13.23 10.37 1.80
N LEU A 81 11.99 10.03 2.17
CA LEU A 81 11.72 8.98 3.15
C LEU A 81 11.72 7.63 2.44
N ARG A 82 12.51 6.68 2.95
CA ARG A 82 12.77 5.40 2.26
C ARG A 82 11.98 4.24 2.83
N THR A 83 11.73 4.24 4.14
CA THR A 83 10.90 3.21 4.76
C THR A 83 10.27 3.71 6.05
N VAL A 84 9.18 3.06 6.43
CA VAL A 84 8.46 3.27 7.69
C VAL A 84 8.19 1.90 8.33
N HIS A 85 8.24 1.84 9.65
CA HIS A 85 7.89 0.64 10.40
C HIS A 85 7.30 1.00 11.77
N PHE A 86 6.25 0.29 12.19
CA PHE A 86 5.67 0.43 13.52
C PHE A 86 5.81 -0.89 14.29
N ALA A 87 6.26 -0.79 15.54
CA ALA A 87 6.34 -1.93 16.46
C ALA A 87 4.99 -2.20 17.15
N ASP A 88 4.21 -1.14 17.35
CA ASP A 88 2.84 -1.16 17.84
C ASP A 88 2.10 0.08 17.32
N GLU A 89 0.84 0.29 17.72
CA GLU A 89 0.01 1.39 17.20
C GLU A 89 0.57 2.80 17.52
N LYS A 90 1.47 2.91 18.49
CA LYS A 90 2.01 4.18 18.98
C LYS A 90 3.47 4.40 18.57
N ASN A 91 4.27 3.34 18.59
CA ASN A 91 5.71 3.42 18.43
C ASN A 91 6.15 3.03 17.02
N GLY A 92 6.71 3.99 16.29
CA GLY A 92 7.16 3.78 14.91
C GLY A 92 8.35 4.64 14.53
N TRP A 93 9.02 4.23 13.46
CA TRP A 93 10.22 4.87 12.92
C TRP A 93 10.09 5.07 11.42
N ILE A 94 10.65 6.19 10.97
CA ILE A 94 10.91 6.49 9.58
C ILE A 94 12.41 6.68 9.43
N VAL A 95 12.96 6.14 8.34
CA VAL A 95 14.32 6.48 7.91
C VAL A 95 14.31 6.98 6.48
N GLY A 96 15.24 7.88 6.17
CA GLY A 96 15.37 8.53 4.88
C GLY A 96 16.83 8.70 4.46
N ASP A 97 17.03 9.49 3.41
CA ASP A 97 18.36 9.83 2.91
C ASP A 97 19.21 10.59 3.95
N ASP A 98 20.52 10.65 3.71
CA ASP A 98 21.51 11.36 4.55
C ASP A 98 21.49 10.97 6.04
N GLY A 99 21.12 9.72 6.33
CA GLY A 99 21.04 9.20 7.69
C GLY A 99 19.86 9.75 8.50
N PHE A 100 18.84 10.28 7.82
CA PHE A 100 17.63 10.78 8.48
C PHE A 100 16.93 9.67 9.25
N ILE A 101 16.64 9.93 10.53
CA ILE A 101 15.84 9.06 11.39
C ILE A 101 14.83 9.94 12.14
N ALA A 102 13.57 9.52 12.12
CA ALA A 102 12.52 10.10 12.97
C ALA A 102 11.72 9.00 13.65
N GLN A 103 11.26 9.28 14.87
CA GLN A 103 10.48 8.37 15.68
C GLN A 103 9.19 9.05 16.15
N THR A 104 8.14 8.26 16.27
CA THR A 104 6.89 8.65 16.92
C THR A 104 6.60 7.72 18.10
N SER A 105 5.91 8.26 19.11
CA SER A 105 5.39 7.52 20.26
C SER A 105 3.86 7.71 20.41
N ASN A 106 3.22 8.27 19.38
CA ASN A 106 1.79 8.56 19.34
C ASN A 106 1.16 8.28 17.97
N GLY A 107 1.64 7.26 17.24
CA GLY A 107 1.00 6.81 16.00
C GLY A 107 1.23 7.74 14.80
N GLY A 108 2.25 8.60 14.88
CA GLY A 108 2.59 9.56 13.84
C GLY A 108 1.79 10.86 13.91
N MET A 109 1.07 11.13 15.01
CA MET A 109 0.50 12.48 15.25
C MET A 109 1.61 13.52 15.37
N THR A 110 2.76 13.12 15.93
CA THR A 110 4.00 13.90 15.92
C THR A 110 5.18 12.98 15.67
N TRP A 111 6.16 13.49 14.93
CA TRP A 111 7.43 12.82 14.68
C TRP A 111 8.59 13.65 15.24
N VAL A 112 9.54 12.97 15.88
CA VAL A 112 10.71 13.56 16.53
C VAL A 112 11.96 13.04 15.85
N HIS A 113 12.80 13.93 15.36
CA HIS A 113 14.11 13.58 14.81
C HIS A 113 14.97 12.90 15.86
N GLN A 114 15.58 11.78 15.48
CA GLN A 114 16.57 11.10 16.29
C GLN A 114 17.95 11.35 15.70
N GLN A 115 18.85 11.94 16.49
CA GLN A 115 20.25 12.02 16.13
C GLN A 115 20.90 10.66 16.40
N SER A 116 21.72 10.20 15.47
CA SER A 116 22.63 9.09 15.77
C SER A 116 23.66 9.61 16.79
N ASN A 117 23.79 8.94 17.94
CA ASN A 117 24.78 9.28 18.97
C ASN A 117 26.23 8.95 18.54
N ILE A 118 26.45 8.69 17.25
CA ILE A 118 27.78 8.48 16.67
C ILE A 118 28.21 9.83 16.10
N MET A 119 29.09 10.52 16.82
CA MET A 119 29.81 11.67 16.28
C MET A 119 30.81 11.17 15.24
N ASN A 120 30.81 11.79 14.05
CA ASN A 120 31.89 11.63 13.06
C ASN A 120 33.21 12.20 13.60
#